data_AF-C5T9H6-F1
#
_entry.id   AF-C5T9H6-F1
#
_cell.length_a   1.000
_cell.length_b   1.000
_cell.length_c   1.000
_cell.angle_alpha   90.00
_cell.angle_beta   90.00
_cell.angle_gamma   90.00
#
_symmetry.space_group_name_H-M   'P 1'
#
loop_
_entity.id
_entity.type
_entity.pdbx_description
1 polymer ?
#
loop_
_entity_poly.entity_id
_entity_poly.type
_entity_poly.pdbx_seq_one_letter_code
_entity_poly.pdbx_strand_id
1 'polypeptide(L)'
;MNDQVTTLGHSAGYGISQEQRHRVLRNTYWLLALSLLPTVLGAWIGVATGITQSLRGGIGLIVFMGGAFGFMFAIEKTKNSAAGVPVLLGFTFFMGLMLSRLIGMVLGFKNGTDLIMTAFAGTAGVFFVMASLASVIKRDLSGMGKWLMVGALVLMVGAVINVFVGSSAGMMAISVAAIGIFSAYMLYDLKQILDGGETNYISATLALYLDIFNVFQSLLALLGVMGGERD
;
A
#
# COMPACT_ATOMS: atom_id res chain seq x y z
N MET A 1 -34.39 -37.62 -31.53
CA MET A 1 -33.49 -37.98 -30.41
C MET A 1 -32.74 -36.71 -30.07
N ASN A 2 -33.12 -36.05 -28.98
CA ASN A 2 -32.45 -34.85 -28.49
C ASN A 2 -31.33 -35.30 -27.57
N ASP A 3 -30.09 -35.20 -28.03
CA ASP A 3 -28.92 -35.36 -27.18
C ASP A 3 -28.79 -34.12 -26.30
N GLN A 4 -29.50 -34.15 -25.18
CA GLN A 4 -29.19 -33.31 -24.04
C GLN A 4 -27.82 -33.76 -23.52
N VAL A 5 -26.77 -33.03 -23.92
CA VAL A 5 -25.43 -33.17 -23.36
C VAL A 5 -25.50 -32.69 -21.92
N THR A 6 -25.83 -33.60 -21.01
CA THR A 6 -25.64 -33.46 -19.58
C THR A 6 -24.14 -33.38 -19.32
N THR A 7 -23.64 -32.16 -19.18
CA THR A 7 -22.29 -31.89 -18.70
C THR A 7 -22.19 -32.33 -17.24
N LEU A 8 -21.76 -33.58 -17.07
CA LEU A 8 -21.45 -34.20 -15.78
C LEU A 8 -20.34 -33.40 -15.06
N GLY A 9 -20.71 -32.83 -13.92
CA GLY A 9 -19.90 -32.79 -12.71
C GLY A 9 -18.57 -32.03 -12.78
N HIS A 10 -18.61 -30.69 -12.76
CA HIS A 10 -17.55 -29.95 -12.08
C HIS A 10 -17.66 -30.24 -10.59
N SER A 11 -16.77 -31.11 -10.12
CA SER A 11 -16.47 -31.45 -8.74
C SER A 11 -16.78 -30.31 -7.76
N ALA A 12 -17.66 -30.60 -6.80
CA ALA A 12 -17.90 -29.83 -5.60
C ALA A 12 -16.62 -29.70 -4.76
N GLY A 13 -15.76 -28.77 -5.13
CA GLY A 13 -14.83 -28.12 -4.22
C GLY A 13 -15.50 -26.86 -3.71
N TYR A 14 -15.48 -26.63 -2.40
CA TYR A 14 -15.80 -25.36 -1.74
C TYR A 14 -14.80 -24.25 -2.15
N GLY A 15 -14.65 -24.01 -3.45
CA GLY A 15 -13.82 -22.97 -4.05
C GLY A 15 -14.72 -21.88 -4.61
N ILE A 16 -14.39 -20.64 -4.34
CA ILE A 16 -15.13 -19.46 -4.83
C ILE A 16 -15.23 -19.52 -6.37
N SER A 17 -16.40 -19.19 -6.91
CA SER A 17 -16.66 -19.25 -8.35
C SER A 17 -15.65 -18.39 -9.13
N GLN A 18 -15.30 -18.82 -10.34
CA GLN A 18 -14.39 -18.06 -11.22
C GLN A 18 -14.91 -16.64 -11.48
N GLU A 19 -16.23 -16.49 -11.61
CA GLU A 19 -16.89 -15.19 -11.79
C GLU A 19 -16.68 -14.26 -10.60
N GLN A 20 -16.82 -14.79 -9.38
CA GLN A 20 -16.64 -14.01 -8.16
C GLN A 20 -15.16 -13.58 -7.99
N ARG A 21 -14.19 -14.44 -8.33
CA ARG A 21 -12.77 -14.08 -8.36
C ARG A 21 -12.48 -12.96 -9.35
N HIS A 22 -12.95 -13.07 -10.60
CA HIS A 22 -12.77 -12.01 -11.60
C HIS A 22 -13.42 -10.68 -11.18
N ARG A 23 -14.56 -10.74 -10.50
CA ARG A 23 -15.23 -9.55 -9.96
C ARG A 23 -14.40 -8.86 -8.88
N VAL A 24 -13.87 -9.61 -7.92
CA VAL A 24 -13.01 -9.07 -6.86
C VAL A 24 -11.77 -8.44 -7.48
N LEU A 25 -11.09 -9.16 -8.36
CA LEU A 25 -9.89 -8.69 -9.03
C LEU A 25 -10.11 -7.35 -9.76
N ARG A 26 -11.13 -7.28 -10.63
CA ARG A 26 -11.42 -6.07 -11.39
C ARG A 26 -11.78 -4.91 -10.47
N ASN A 27 -12.61 -5.16 -9.47
CA ASN A 27 -13.04 -4.13 -8.53
C ASN A 27 -11.88 -3.62 -7.68
N THR A 28 -10.97 -4.50 -7.28
CA THR A 28 -9.76 -4.13 -6.54
C THR A 28 -8.86 -3.23 -7.39
N TYR A 29 -8.55 -3.59 -8.63
CA TYR A 29 -7.72 -2.74 -9.50
C TYR A 29 -8.36 -1.37 -9.75
N TRP A 30 -9.68 -1.32 -9.99
CA TRP A 30 -10.39 -0.06 -10.17
C TRP A 30 -10.39 0.79 -8.91
N LEU A 31 -10.71 0.20 -7.76
CA LEU A 31 -10.77 0.92 -6.49
C LEU A 31 -9.37 1.38 -6.05
N LEU A 32 -8.33 0.58 -6.33
CA LEU A 32 -6.95 0.95 -6.11
C LEU A 32 -6.55 2.16 -6.96
N ALA A 33 -6.85 2.16 -8.26
CA ALA A 33 -6.58 3.30 -9.12
C ALA A 33 -7.35 4.56 -8.64
N LEU A 34 -8.61 4.39 -8.25
CA LEU A 34 -9.44 5.46 -7.72
C LEU A 34 -8.90 6.02 -6.40
N SER A 35 -8.33 5.19 -5.52
CA SER A 35 -7.80 5.60 -4.21
C SER A 35 -6.46 6.36 -4.29
N LEU A 36 -5.73 6.25 -5.39
CA LEU A 36 -4.56 7.07 -5.65
C LEU A 36 -4.92 8.54 -5.88
N LEU A 37 -6.09 8.85 -6.47
CA LEU A 37 -6.54 10.23 -6.68
C LEU A 37 -6.66 11.04 -5.37
N PRO A 38 -7.44 10.61 -4.36
CA PRO A 38 -7.49 11.30 -3.08
C PRO A 38 -6.14 11.30 -2.36
N THR A 39 -5.29 10.29 -2.56
CA THR A 39 -3.93 10.29 -2.00
C THR A 39 -3.10 11.46 -2.56
N VAL A 40 -3.11 11.65 -3.88
CA VAL A 40 -2.41 12.76 -4.54
C VAL A 40 -3.02 14.09 -4.14
N LEU A 41 -4.36 14.20 -4.08
CA LEU A 41 -5.05 15.41 -3.63
C LEU A 41 -4.70 15.76 -2.17
N GLY A 42 -4.67 14.76 -1.29
CA GLY A 42 -4.28 14.94 0.11
C GLY A 42 -2.84 15.39 0.24
N ALA A 43 -1.92 14.79 -0.50
CA ALA A 43 -0.52 15.21 -0.54
C ALA A 43 -0.38 16.66 -1.02
N TRP A 44 -1.05 17.01 -2.12
CA TRP A 44 -1.03 18.35 -2.69
C TRP A 44 -1.59 19.40 -1.74
N ILE A 45 -2.78 19.17 -1.15
CA ILE A 45 -3.39 20.08 -0.16
C ILE A 45 -2.47 20.22 1.06
N GLY A 46 -1.90 19.11 1.55
CA GLY A 46 -1.01 19.11 2.70
C GLY A 46 0.25 19.95 2.46
N VAL A 47 0.84 19.87 1.27
CA VAL A 47 2.00 20.68 0.88
C VAL A 47 1.60 22.14 0.67
N ALA A 48 0.54 22.41 -0.10
CA ALA A 48 0.13 23.76 -0.49
C ALA A 48 -0.34 24.62 0.69
N THR A 49 -1.08 24.01 1.63
CA THR A 49 -1.59 24.71 2.82
C THR A 49 -0.61 24.73 3.99
N GLY A 50 0.38 23.84 3.99
CA GLY A 50 1.26 23.63 5.13
C GLY A 50 0.56 23.12 6.39
N ILE A 51 -0.71 22.67 6.30
CA ILE A 51 -1.53 22.27 7.46
C ILE A 51 -0.87 21.14 8.27
N THR A 52 -0.02 20.36 7.62
CA THR A 52 0.71 19.25 8.23
C THR A 52 2.07 19.64 8.79
N GLN A 53 2.55 20.86 8.54
CA GLN A 53 3.81 21.37 9.12
C GLN A 53 3.70 21.69 10.61
N SER A 54 2.52 22.09 11.08
CA SER A 54 2.25 22.33 12.51
C SER A 54 2.14 21.02 13.31
N LEU A 55 1.83 19.92 12.62
CA LEU A 55 1.77 18.57 13.19
C LEU A 55 3.17 17.93 13.30
N ARG A 56 4.19 18.68 13.73
CA ARG A 56 5.52 18.16 14.01
C ARG A 56 5.58 17.54 15.41
N GLY A 57 6.46 16.56 15.61
CA GLY A 57 6.67 15.90 16.90
C GLY A 57 5.50 15.01 17.37
N GLY A 58 5.31 14.92 18.69
CA GLY A 58 4.37 13.99 19.31
C GLY A 58 2.90 14.16 18.89
N ILE A 59 2.45 15.41 18.64
CA ILE A 59 1.08 15.68 18.17
C ILE A 59 0.85 15.07 16.79
N GLY A 60 1.82 15.18 15.89
CA GLY A 60 1.74 14.58 14.56
C GLY A 60 1.67 13.06 14.60
N LEU A 61 2.39 12.44 15.54
CA LEU A 61 2.38 11.00 15.75
C LEU A 61 1.03 10.54 16.32
N ILE A 62 0.47 11.28 17.29
CA ILE A 62 -0.86 10.98 17.85
C ILE A 62 -1.95 11.12 16.79
N VAL A 63 -1.92 12.18 15.98
CA VAL A 63 -2.89 12.37 14.88
C VAL A 63 -2.73 11.27 13.84
N PHE A 64 -1.49 10.90 13.49
CA PHE A 64 -1.23 9.80 12.57
C PHE A 64 -1.76 8.47 13.11
N MET A 65 -1.42 8.10 14.34
CA MET A 65 -1.87 6.85 14.96
C MET A 65 -3.38 6.84 15.14
N GLY A 66 -3.97 7.89 15.73
CA GLY A 66 -5.40 7.99 15.95
C GLY A 66 -6.20 7.95 14.65
N GLY A 67 -5.73 8.67 13.62
CA GLY A 67 -6.32 8.64 12.28
C GLY A 67 -6.18 7.26 11.63
N ALA A 68 -4.97 6.69 11.60
CA ALA A 68 -4.70 5.39 11.01
C ALA A 68 -5.54 4.29 11.68
N PHE A 69 -5.49 4.15 13.02
CA PHE A 69 -6.30 3.15 13.74
C PHE A 69 -7.80 3.41 13.60
N GLY A 70 -8.23 4.67 13.65
CA GLY A 70 -9.63 5.05 13.49
C GLY A 70 -10.18 4.68 12.11
N PHE A 71 -9.46 5.00 11.04
CA PHE A 71 -9.83 4.61 9.68
C PHE A 71 -9.73 3.11 9.46
N MET A 72 -8.68 2.44 9.93
CA MET A 72 -8.54 0.98 9.80
C MET A 72 -9.73 0.26 10.46
N PHE A 73 -10.11 0.69 11.66
CA PHE A 73 -11.31 0.17 12.34
C PHE A 73 -12.60 0.48 11.56
N ALA A 74 -12.75 1.71 11.05
CA ALA A 74 -13.91 2.11 10.27
C ALA A 74 -14.04 1.31 8.97
N ILE A 75 -12.95 1.09 8.23
CA ILE A 75 -12.93 0.29 7.01
C ILE A 75 -13.28 -1.16 7.33
N GLU A 76 -12.65 -1.74 8.35
CA GLU A 76 -12.93 -3.13 8.74
C GLU A 76 -14.40 -3.34 9.13
N LYS A 77 -15.02 -2.33 9.76
CA LYS A 77 -16.45 -2.35 10.09
C LYS A 77 -17.36 -2.10 8.88
N THR A 78 -16.92 -1.32 7.90
CA THR A 78 -17.74 -0.89 6.75
C THR A 78 -17.46 -1.67 5.47
N LYS A 79 -16.49 -2.59 5.46
CA LYS A 79 -16.09 -3.38 4.27
C LYS A 79 -17.20 -4.22 3.65
N ASN A 80 -18.25 -4.54 4.41
CA ASN A 80 -19.42 -5.29 3.93
C ASN A 80 -20.63 -4.38 3.64
N SER A 81 -20.43 -3.06 3.57
CA SER A 81 -21.48 -2.06 3.39
C SER A 81 -21.12 -1.07 2.27
N ALA A 82 -22.13 -0.39 1.72
CA ALA A 82 -21.97 0.65 0.71
C ALA A 82 -21.07 1.82 1.19
N ALA A 83 -20.97 2.02 2.50
CA ALA A 83 -20.11 3.03 3.10
C ALA A 83 -18.60 2.71 3.00
N GLY A 84 -18.21 1.46 2.74
CA GLY A 84 -16.80 1.05 2.79
C GLY A 84 -15.92 1.72 1.74
N VAL A 85 -16.44 2.00 0.53
CA VAL A 85 -15.70 2.70 -0.53
C VAL A 85 -15.41 4.16 -0.12
N PRO A 86 -16.40 5.00 0.25
CA PRO A 86 -16.12 6.35 0.74
C PRO A 86 -15.17 6.41 1.93
N VAL A 87 -15.28 5.48 2.89
CA VAL A 87 -14.39 5.43 4.05
C VAL A 87 -12.95 5.10 3.63
N LEU A 88 -12.76 4.15 2.70
CA LEU A 88 -11.45 3.85 2.13
C LEU A 88 -10.87 5.05 1.38
N LEU A 89 -11.66 5.77 0.59
CA LEU A 89 -11.19 6.97 -0.11
C LEU A 89 -10.80 8.08 0.89
N GLY A 90 -11.59 8.28 1.95
CA GLY A 90 -11.25 9.20 3.04
C GLY A 90 -9.95 8.81 3.76
N PHE A 91 -9.73 7.51 3.99
CA PHE A 91 -8.47 7.01 4.54
C PHE A 91 -7.29 7.31 3.63
N THR A 92 -7.42 7.03 2.33
CA THR A 92 -6.34 7.30 1.37
C THR A 92 -6.04 8.80 1.23
N PHE A 93 -7.05 9.67 1.33
CA PHE A 93 -6.87 11.11 1.43
C PHE A 93 -6.07 11.50 2.68
N PHE A 94 -6.45 10.96 3.84
CA PHE A 94 -5.74 11.19 5.10
C PHE A 94 -4.28 10.74 5.03
N MET A 95 -4.02 9.56 4.44
CA MET A 95 -2.66 9.05 4.23
C MET A 95 -1.85 9.95 3.29
N GLY A 96 -2.46 10.44 2.21
CA GLY A 96 -1.88 11.46 1.34
C GLY A 96 -1.51 12.75 2.10
N LEU A 97 -2.42 13.25 2.94
CA LEU A 97 -2.13 14.39 3.82
C LEU A 97 -0.93 14.11 4.72
N MET A 98 -0.83 12.94 5.35
CA MET A 98 0.30 12.62 6.23
C MET A 98 1.62 12.53 5.46
N LEU A 99 1.58 12.02 4.22
CA LEU A 99 2.72 11.92 3.31
C LEU A 99 3.24 13.29 2.86
N SER A 100 2.39 14.34 2.86
CA SER A 100 2.77 15.70 2.48
C SER A 100 3.98 16.24 3.26
N ARG A 101 4.23 15.76 4.48
CA ARG A 101 5.41 16.16 5.27
C ARG A 101 6.70 15.64 4.64
N LEU A 102 6.73 14.37 4.27
CA LEU A 102 7.89 13.76 3.61
C LEU A 102 8.13 14.41 2.25
N ILE A 103 7.05 14.58 1.47
CA ILE A 103 7.10 15.28 0.18
C ILE A 103 7.62 16.71 0.36
N GLY A 104 7.09 17.46 1.33
CA GLY A 104 7.53 18.83 1.61
C GLY A 104 8.99 18.93 2.04
N MET A 105 9.52 17.92 2.75
CA MET A 105 10.96 17.85 3.05
C MET A 105 11.79 17.63 1.78
N VAL A 106 11.36 16.73 0.89
CA VAL A 106 12.07 16.42 -0.35
C VAL A 106 11.99 17.58 -1.35
N LEU A 107 10.85 18.27 -1.43
CA LEU A 107 10.69 19.50 -2.24
C LEU A 107 11.61 20.65 -1.81
N GLY A 108 12.21 20.56 -0.62
CA GLY A 108 13.25 21.49 -0.18
C GLY A 108 14.59 21.31 -0.90
N PHE A 109 14.83 20.17 -1.55
CA PHE A 109 16.01 19.95 -2.40
C PHE A 109 15.81 20.56 -3.77
N LYS A 110 16.90 20.95 -4.43
CA LYS A 110 16.84 21.52 -5.79
C LYS A 110 16.23 20.56 -6.81
N ASN A 111 16.57 19.29 -6.70
CA ASN A 111 16.05 18.20 -7.51
C ASN A 111 14.83 17.50 -6.86
N GLY A 112 14.17 18.12 -5.89
CA GLY A 112 13.09 17.51 -5.12
C GLY A 112 11.94 16.95 -5.98
N THR A 113 11.52 17.69 -7.01
CA THR A 113 10.49 17.23 -7.96
C THR A 113 10.93 15.98 -8.71
N ASP A 114 12.19 15.92 -9.15
CA ASP A 114 12.74 14.76 -9.87
C ASP A 114 12.83 13.53 -8.96
N LEU A 115 13.18 13.72 -7.68
CA LEU A 115 13.19 12.63 -6.69
C LEU A 115 11.79 12.07 -6.45
N ILE A 116 10.76 12.92 -6.38
CA ILE A 116 9.36 12.49 -6.22
C ILE A 116 8.89 11.72 -7.45
N MET A 117 9.18 12.25 -8.65
CA MET A 117 8.84 11.57 -9.91
C MET A 117 9.55 10.23 -10.03
N THR A 118 10.81 10.14 -9.62
CA THR A 118 11.59 8.90 -9.60
C THR A 118 11.01 7.89 -8.60
N ALA A 119 10.62 8.34 -7.39
CA ALA A 119 9.97 7.47 -6.41
C ALA A 119 8.62 6.93 -6.93
N PHE A 120 7.84 7.78 -7.59
CA PHE A 120 6.57 7.39 -8.20
C PHE A 120 6.77 6.37 -9.32
N ALA A 121 7.69 6.64 -10.25
CA ALA A 121 8.02 5.73 -11.35
C ALA A 121 8.59 4.39 -10.82
N GLY A 122 9.46 4.45 -9.81
CA GLY A 122 10.00 3.26 -9.15
C GLY A 122 8.91 2.42 -8.50
N THR A 123 7.96 3.04 -7.81
CA THR A 123 6.82 2.33 -7.20
C THR A 123 5.92 1.70 -8.26
N ALA A 124 5.63 2.40 -9.36
CA ALA A 124 4.88 1.86 -10.48
C ALA A 124 5.60 0.66 -11.12
N GLY A 125 6.94 0.74 -11.25
CA GLY A 125 7.77 -0.37 -11.73
C GLY A 125 7.70 -1.57 -10.79
N VAL A 126 7.85 -1.36 -9.48
CA VAL A 126 7.69 -2.42 -8.46
C VAL A 126 6.32 -3.08 -8.56
N PHE A 127 5.25 -2.28 -8.61
CA PHE A 127 3.90 -2.81 -8.76
C PHE A 127 3.73 -3.64 -10.01
N PHE A 128 4.24 -3.15 -11.15
CA PHE A 128 4.17 -3.89 -12.41
C PHE A 128 4.92 -5.23 -12.34
N VAL A 129 6.13 -5.25 -11.76
CA VAL A 129 6.90 -6.49 -11.58
C VAL A 129 6.17 -7.45 -10.65
N MET A 130 5.68 -6.98 -9.50
CA MET A 130 4.97 -7.83 -8.53
C MET A 130 3.65 -8.38 -9.10
N ALA A 131 2.88 -7.57 -9.84
CA ALA A 131 1.66 -8.01 -10.52
C ALA A 131 1.95 -9.05 -11.61
N SER A 132 3.01 -8.84 -12.38
CA SER A 132 3.46 -9.82 -13.37
C SER A 132 3.85 -11.14 -12.70
N LEU A 133 4.67 -11.08 -11.65
CA LEU A 133 5.08 -12.26 -10.89
C LEU A 133 3.90 -12.99 -10.26
N ALA A 134 2.95 -12.26 -9.66
CA ALA A 134 1.76 -12.85 -9.04
C ALA A 134 0.93 -13.67 -10.06
N SER A 135 0.84 -13.20 -11.30
CA SER A 135 0.12 -13.89 -12.38
C SER A 135 0.84 -15.15 -12.90
N VAL A 136 2.17 -15.20 -12.82
CA VAL A 136 2.99 -16.30 -13.37
C VAL A 136 3.28 -17.37 -12.32
N ILE A 137 3.44 -17.00 -11.05
CA ILE A 137 3.74 -17.94 -9.97
C ILE A 137 2.54 -18.86 -9.74
N LYS A 138 2.78 -20.17 -9.84
CA LYS A 138 1.75 -21.21 -9.64
C LYS A 138 1.76 -21.80 -8.22
N ARG A 139 2.79 -21.54 -7.42
CA ARG A 139 2.86 -22.01 -6.02
C ARG A 139 1.94 -21.16 -5.16
N ASP A 140 1.35 -21.81 -4.16
CA ASP A 140 0.64 -21.12 -3.08
C ASP A 140 1.63 -20.36 -2.20
N LEU A 141 1.36 -19.06 -2.00
CA LEU A 141 2.14 -18.15 -1.17
C LEU A 141 1.50 -17.90 0.19
N SER A 142 0.37 -18.55 0.52
CA SER A 142 -0.35 -18.40 1.80
C SER A 142 0.56 -18.55 3.03
N GLY A 143 1.55 -19.45 2.97
CA GLY A 143 2.53 -19.66 4.05
C GLY A 143 3.51 -18.50 4.27
N MET A 144 3.65 -17.59 3.30
CA MET A 144 4.59 -16.47 3.36
C MET A 144 4.12 -15.36 4.31
N GLY A 145 2.81 -15.23 4.54
CA GLY A 145 2.24 -14.16 5.38
C GLY A 145 2.83 -14.10 6.80
N LYS A 146 3.15 -15.25 7.41
CA LYS A 146 3.79 -15.29 8.75
C LYS A 146 5.20 -14.68 8.74
N TRP A 147 5.97 -14.97 7.70
CA TRP A 147 7.33 -14.44 7.55
C TRP A 147 7.31 -12.94 7.23
N LEU A 148 6.39 -12.51 6.36
CA LEU A 148 6.19 -11.11 6.04
C LEU A 148 5.80 -10.30 7.28
N MET A 149 4.93 -10.85 8.14
CA MET A 149 4.54 -10.22 9.41
C MET A 149 5.72 -10.03 10.36
N VAL A 150 6.60 -11.03 10.46
CA VAL A 150 7.85 -10.90 11.23
C VAL A 150 8.74 -9.81 10.63
N GLY A 151 8.88 -9.77 9.30
CA GLY A 151 9.63 -8.72 8.61
C GLY A 151 9.09 -7.31 8.90
N ALA A 152 7.78 -7.11 8.80
CA ALA A 152 7.13 -5.85 9.14
C ALA A 152 7.33 -5.46 10.61
N LEU A 153 7.29 -6.43 11.53
CA LEU A 153 7.55 -6.18 12.94
C LEU A 153 9.00 -5.72 13.18
N VAL A 154 9.97 -6.38 12.53
CA VAL A 154 11.39 -5.99 12.59
C VAL A 154 11.59 -4.58 12.03
N LEU A 155 10.93 -4.25 10.91
CA LEU A 155 10.96 -2.89 10.36
C LEU A 155 10.36 -1.86 11.32
N MET A 156 9.24 -2.18 11.96
CA MET A 156 8.60 -1.29 12.93
C MET A 156 9.52 -1.03 14.12
N VAL A 157 10.14 -2.07 14.68
CA VAL A 157 11.11 -1.93 15.77
C VAL A 157 12.33 -1.13 15.32
N GLY A 158 12.87 -1.43 14.14
CA GLY A 158 13.99 -0.68 13.55
C GLY A 158 13.67 0.80 13.37
N ALA A 159 12.48 1.12 12.85
CA ALA A 159 11.99 2.48 12.69
C ALA A 159 11.89 3.21 14.03
N VAL A 160 11.32 2.57 15.06
CA VAL A 160 11.24 3.14 16.41
C VAL A 160 12.62 3.41 16.99
N ILE A 161 13.55 2.44 16.89
CA ILE A 161 14.94 2.63 17.34
C ILE A 161 15.58 3.81 16.62
N ASN A 162 15.42 3.89 15.29
CA ASN A 162 16.03 4.95 14.50
C ASN A 162 15.45 6.33 14.78
N VAL A 163 14.22 6.45 15.30
CA VAL A 163 13.68 7.72 15.79
C VAL A 163 14.47 8.26 16.98
N PHE A 164 14.95 7.39 17.88
CA PHE A 164 15.77 7.82 19.02
C PHE A 164 17.26 7.99 18.67
N VAL A 165 17.77 7.15 17.75
CA VAL A 165 19.18 7.22 17.33
C VAL A 165 19.43 8.34 16.31
N GLY A 166 18.48 8.60 15.41
CA GLY A 166 18.60 9.62 14.37
C GLY A 166 19.63 9.30 13.28
N SER A 167 19.94 8.03 13.02
CA SER A 167 20.97 7.65 12.05
C SER A 167 20.46 7.72 10.61
N SER A 168 21.22 8.41 9.75
CA SER A 168 20.97 8.43 8.30
C SER A 168 21.23 7.06 7.68
N ALA A 169 22.27 6.35 8.10
CA ALA A 169 22.56 4.98 7.67
C ALA A 169 21.45 4.00 8.12
N GLY A 170 20.96 4.15 9.35
CA GLY A 170 19.81 3.40 9.85
C GLY A 170 18.56 3.65 9.00
N MET A 171 18.27 4.91 8.67
CA MET A 171 17.14 5.26 7.80
C MET A 171 17.26 4.59 6.42
N MET A 172 18.44 4.64 5.78
CA MET A 172 18.66 3.99 4.48
C MET A 172 18.44 2.48 4.55
N ALA A 173 18.99 1.81 5.58
CA ALA A 173 18.81 0.37 5.76
C ALA A 173 17.33 0.00 5.95
N ILE A 174 16.61 0.78 6.77
CA ILE A 174 15.17 0.60 7.00
C ILE A 174 14.39 0.82 5.71
N SER A 175 14.69 1.88 4.94
CA SER A 175 14.02 2.17 3.67
C SER A 175 14.23 1.05 2.65
N VAL A 176 15.47 0.56 2.48
CA VAL A 176 15.76 -0.56 1.55
C VAL A 176 15.03 -1.83 1.99
N ALA A 177 15.07 -2.16 3.28
CA ALA A 177 14.37 -3.32 3.81
C ALA A 177 12.85 -3.19 3.66
N ALA A 178 12.30 -1.99 3.87
CA ALA A 178 10.88 -1.70 3.68
C ALA A 178 10.45 -1.86 2.21
N ILE A 179 11.24 -1.35 1.26
CA ILE A 179 10.97 -1.57 -0.17
C ILE A 179 10.88 -3.08 -0.47
N GLY A 180 11.85 -3.87 -0.01
CA GLY A 180 11.85 -5.32 -0.23
C GLY A 180 10.66 -6.03 0.42
N ILE A 181 10.38 -5.76 1.69
CA ILE A 181 9.31 -6.41 2.45
C ILE A 181 7.93 -6.03 1.91
N PHE A 182 7.67 -4.75 1.64
CA PHE A 182 6.38 -4.32 1.12
C PHE A 182 6.19 -4.69 -0.37
N SER A 183 7.26 -4.83 -1.14
CA SER A 183 7.17 -5.48 -2.47
C SER A 183 6.76 -6.95 -2.35
N ALA A 184 7.29 -7.67 -1.37
CA ALA A 184 6.93 -9.07 -1.13
C ALA A 184 5.49 -9.22 -0.57
N TYR A 185 5.03 -8.28 0.27
CA TYR A 185 3.61 -8.18 0.64
C TYR A 185 2.73 -7.92 -0.59
N MET A 186 3.12 -7.00 -1.46
CA MET A 186 2.36 -6.71 -2.67
C MET A 186 2.21 -7.94 -3.56
N LEU A 187 3.29 -8.72 -3.73
CA LEU A 187 3.24 -10.01 -4.41
C LEU A 187 2.27 -10.99 -3.72
N TYR A 188 2.35 -11.10 -2.40
CA TYR A 188 1.50 -11.96 -1.59
C TYR A 188 0.01 -11.58 -1.71
N ASP A 189 -0.31 -10.30 -1.57
CA ASP A 189 -1.69 -9.77 -1.64
C ASP A 189 -2.26 -9.90 -3.04
N LEU A 190 -1.48 -9.57 -4.09
CA LEU A 190 -1.88 -9.80 -5.48
C LEU A 190 -2.17 -11.27 -5.73
N LYS A 191 -1.34 -12.17 -5.17
CA LYS A 191 -1.56 -13.60 -5.29
C LYS A 191 -2.83 -14.05 -4.56
N GLN A 192 -3.08 -13.53 -3.37
CA GLN A 192 -4.28 -13.81 -2.60
C GLN A 192 -5.56 -13.35 -3.32
N ILE A 193 -5.51 -12.23 -4.04
CA ILE A 193 -6.61 -11.74 -4.88
C ILE A 193 -6.82 -12.64 -6.11
N LEU A 194 -5.74 -13.01 -6.80
CA LEU A 194 -5.78 -13.84 -8.01
C LEU A 194 -6.27 -15.27 -7.72
N ASP A 195 -5.80 -15.87 -6.63
CA ASP A 195 -6.13 -17.24 -6.26
C ASP A 195 -7.48 -17.33 -5.51
N GLY A 196 -8.07 -16.19 -5.15
CA GLY A 196 -9.35 -16.10 -4.43
C GLY A 196 -9.24 -16.33 -2.93
N GLY A 197 -8.06 -16.18 -2.34
CA GLY A 197 -7.87 -16.16 -0.89
C GLY A 197 -8.49 -14.93 -0.22
N GLU A 198 -8.59 -13.80 -0.95
CA GLU A 198 -9.27 -12.59 -0.49
C GLU A 198 -10.56 -12.39 -1.30
N THR A 199 -11.68 -12.26 -0.61
CA THR A 199 -13.01 -12.22 -1.24
C THR A 199 -13.63 -10.83 -1.22
N ASN A 200 -13.06 -9.92 -0.44
CA ASN A 200 -13.55 -8.56 -0.32
C ASN A 200 -12.61 -7.60 -1.04
N TYR A 201 -13.11 -6.96 -2.10
CA TYR A 201 -12.32 -6.02 -2.89
C TYR A 201 -11.89 -4.77 -2.09
N ILE A 202 -12.60 -4.38 -1.02
CA ILE A 202 -12.22 -3.26 -0.15
C ILE A 202 -11.01 -3.65 0.71
N SER A 203 -11.04 -4.82 1.35
CA SER A 203 -9.90 -5.34 2.10
C SER A 203 -8.67 -5.52 1.21
N ALA A 204 -8.87 -6.14 0.04
CA ALA A 204 -7.84 -6.31 -0.98
C ALA A 204 -7.24 -4.97 -1.44
N THR A 205 -8.09 -3.96 -1.65
CA THR A 205 -7.62 -2.63 -2.05
C THR A 205 -6.84 -1.96 -0.94
N LEU A 206 -7.30 -2.07 0.31
CA LEU A 206 -6.63 -1.50 1.46
C LEU A 206 -5.22 -2.09 1.62
N ALA A 207 -5.09 -3.42 1.52
CA ALA A 207 -3.83 -4.11 1.66
C ALA A 207 -2.82 -3.70 0.57
N LEU A 208 -3.21 -3.79 -0.71
CA LEU A 208 -2.39 -3.33 -1.83
C LEU A 208 -2.05 -1.84 -1.76
N TYR A 209 -2.99 -1.00 -1.32
CA TYR A 209 -2.75 0.42 -1.13
C TYR A 209 -1.66 0.67 -0.10
N LEU A 210 -1.71 -0.02 1.05
CA LEU A 210 -0.72 0.09 2.10
C LEU A 210 0.66 -0.36 1.61
N ASP A 211 0.74 -1.41 0.81
CA ASP A 211 2.02 -1.85 0.23
C ASP A 211 2.61 -0.81 -0.72
N ILE A 212 1.80 -0.30 -1.66
CA ILE A 212 2.22 0.75 -2.60
C ILE A 212 2.65 2.00 -1.85
N PHE A 213 1.87 2.42 -0.84
CA PHE A 213 2.18 3.57 -0.02
C PHE A 213 3.52 3.41 0.71
N ASN A 214 3.76 2.24 1.31
CA ASN A 214 5.00 1.97 2.03
C ASN A 214 6.21 1.84 1.11
N VAL A 215 6.05 1.26 -0.09
CA VAL A 215 7.11 1.25 -1.11
C VAL A 215 7.43 2.68 -1.55
N PHE A 216 6.41 3.48 -1.86
CA PHE A 216 6.60 4.87 -2.28
C PHE A 216 7.30 5.72 -1.21
N GLN A 217 6.81 5.70 0.03
CA GLN A 217 7.42 6.51 1.10
C GLN A 217 8.87 6.09 1.35
N SER A 218 9.17 4.79 1.23
CA SER A 218 10.51 4.25 1.50
C SER A 218 11.47 4.58 0.36
N LEU A 219 11.02 4.49 -0.89
CA LEU A 219 11.78 4.97 -2.06
C LEU A 219 12.04 6.46 -1.94
N LEU A 220 11.02 7.26 -1.62
CA LEU A 220 11.17 8.71 -1.50
C LEU A 220 12.12 9.08 -0.36
N ALA A 221 12.04 8.40 0.78
CA ALA A 221 12.96 8.60 1.89
C ALA A 221 14.41 8.23 1.51
N LEU A 222 14.60 7.09 0.84
CA LEU A 222 15.92 6.64 0.39
C LEU A 222 16.53 7.62 -0.63
N LEU A 223 15.76 8.02 -1.63
CA LEU A 223 16.16 8.99 -2.66
C LEU A 223 16.43 10.37 -2.06
N GLY A 224 15.62 10.82 -1.08
CA GLY A 224 15.85 12.06 -0.37
C GLY A 224 17.15 12.06 0.46
N VAL A 225 17.57 10.91 0.99
CA VAL A 225 18.83 10.79 1.75
C VAL A 225 20.04 10.65 0.83
N MET A 226 19.95 9.85 -0.24
CA MET A 226 21.10 9.56 -1.11
C MET A 226 21.29 10.57 -2.25
N GLY A 227 20.19 11.09 -2.79
CA GLY A 227 20.18 11.90 -4.02
C GLY A 227 19.72 13.34 -3.81
N GLY A 228 19.43 13.76 -2.58
CA GLY A 228 19.03 15.14 -2.28
C GLY A 228 20.19 16.12 -2.44
N GLU A 229 20.13 16.98 -3.45
CA GLU A 229 21.12 18.04 -3.66
C GLU A 229 20.81 19.26 -2.79
N ARG A 230 21.80 19.70 -2.01
CA ARG A 230 21.71 20.76 -0.99
C ARG A 230 22.65 21.92 -1.25
N ASP A 231 22.74 22.42 -2.48
CA ASP A 231 23.50 23.64 -2.81
C ASP A 231 22.83 24.37 -3.94
#